data_AF-A0A1H8Q1T7-F1
#
_entry.id   AF-A0A1H8Q1T7-F1
#
_cell.length_a   1.000
_cell.length_b   1.000
_cell.length_c   1.000
_cell.angle_alpha   90.00
_cell.angle_beta   90.00
_cell.angle_gamma   90.00
#
_symmetry.space_group_name_H-M   'P 1'
#
loop_
_entity.id
_entity.type
_entity.pdbx_description
1 polymer ?
#
loop_
_entity_poly.entity_id
_entity_poly.type
_entity_poly.pdbx_seq_one_letter_code
_entity_poly.pdbx_strand_id
1 'polypeptide(L)'
;MVLAEEEVRALEDVRRGLLAVHNGFLGAATCYLWSAGGRVPPWECQALDRLLRRGLAAVARRRGTVDSPVVLTDLGAVRLAA
;
A
#
# COMPACT_ATOMS: atom_id res chain seq x y z
N MET A 1 14.43 3.18 13.15
CA MET A 1 13.66 1.96 12.77
C MET A 1 14.29 1.35 11.53
N VAL A 2 14.70 0.09 11.60
CA VAL A 2 15.23 -0.66 10.45
C VAL A 2 14.04 -1.27 9.70
N LEU A 3 13.99 -1.07 8.38
CA LEU A 3 13.00 -1.72 7.51
C LEU A 3 13.56 -3.05 7.02
N ALA A 4 12.71 -4.07 6.95
CA ALA A 4 13.06 -5.31 6.26
C ALA A 4 13.10 -5.09 4.73
N GLU A 5 13.76 -5.98 4.00
CA GLU A 5 13.91 -5.87 2.54
C GLU A 5 12.56 -5.83 1.82
N GLU A 6 11.59 -6.63 2.28
CA GLU A 6 10.23 -6.66 1.73
C GLU A 6 9.48 -5.35 2.03
N GLU A 7 9.76 -4.70 3.16
CA GLU A 7 9.16 -3.40 3.49
C GLU A 7 9.74 -2.28 2.62
N VAL A 8 11.04 -2.33 2.31
CA VAL A 8 11.67 -1.38 1.38
C VAL A 8 11.10 -1.55 -0.03
N ARG A 9 10.97 -2.80 -0.49
CA ARG A 9 10.37 -3.13 -1.79
C ARG A 9 8.92 -2.68 -1.88
N ALA A 10 8.09 -3.00 -0.88
CA ALA A 10 6.71 -2.55 -0.82
C ALA A 10 6.60 -1.02 -0.83
N LEU A 11 7.48 -0.33 -0.11
CA LEU A 11 7.51 1.13 -0.04
C LEU A 11 7.88 1.77 -1.40
N GLU A 12 8.78 1.14 -2.14
CA GLU A 12 9.15 1.53 -3.51
C GLU A 12 7.99 1.27 -4.50
N ASP A 13 7.26 0.17 -4.35
CA ASP A 13 6.05 -0.11 -5.16
C ASP A 13 4.93 0.91 -4.86
N VAL A 14 4.78 1.33 -3.60
CA VAL A 14 3.89 2.44 -3.21
C VAL A 14 4.37 3.75 -3.85
N ARG A 15 5.67 4.06 -3.82
CA ARG A 15 6.23 5.27 -4.46
C ARG A 15 5.90 5.33 -5.95
N ARG A 16 5.95 4.18 -6.62
CA ARG A 16 5.64 4.05 -8.06
C ARG A 16 4.13 4.09 -8.35
N GLY A 17 3.28 4.17 -7.32
CA GLY A 17 1.82 4.19 -7.47
C GLY A 17 1.26 2.86 -7.96
N LEU A 18 1.96 1.74 -7.68
CA LEU A 18 1.58 0.43 -8.20
C LEU A 18 0.50 -0.26 -7.39
N LEU A 19 0.06 0.33 -6.29
CA LEU A 19 -0.75 -0.34 -5.27
C LEU A 19 -2.06 0.40 -5.00
N ALA A 20 -3.15 -0.36 -4.93
CA ALA A 20 -4.44 0.12 -4.51
C ALA A 20 -5.09 -0.85 -3.50
N VAL A 21 -5.97 -0.31 -2.66
CA VAL A 21 -6.89 -1.09 -1.83
C VAL A 21 -8.23 -1.13 -2.51
N HIS A 22 -8.71 -2.33 -2.77
CA HIS A 22 -10.09 -2.58 -3.15
C HIS A 22 -10.98 -2.37 -1.92
N ASN A 23 -11.74 -1.27 -1.89
CA ASN A 23 -12.73 -1.00 -0.87
C ASN A 23 -13.96 -1.83 -1.19
N GLY A 24 -14.04 -3.03 -0.60
CA GLY A 24 -15.06 -4.06 -0.88
C GLY A 24 -16.51 -3.55 -0.89
N PHE A 25 -16.94 -2.98 -2.01
CA PHE A 25 -18.30 -2.51 -2.20
C PHE A 25 -19.23 -3.73 -2.23
N LEU A 26 -20.36 -3.65 -1.52
CA LEU A 26 -21.38 -4.71 -1.47
C LEU A 26 -20.88 -6.10 -1.00
N GLY A 27 -20.03 -6.15 0.04
CA GLY A 27 -19.66 -7.41 0.69
C GLY A 27 -18.48 -8.16 0.05
N ALA A 28 -17.79 -7.56 -0.91
CA ALA A 28 -16.49 -8.06 -1.37
C ALA A 28 -15.42 -7.92 -0.28
N ALA A 29 -14.47 -8.85 -0.22
CA ALA A 29 -13.36 -8.77 0.73
C ALA A 29 -12.41 -7.63 0.35
N THR A 30 -12.09 -6.77 1.32
CA THR A 30 -11.03 -5.76 1.18
C THR A 30 -9.70 -6.45 0.88
N CYS A 31 -9.03 -6.05 -0.20
CA CYS A 31 -7.73 -6.61 -0.57
C CYS A 31 -6.84 -5.59 -1.26
N TYR A 32 -5.53 -5.85 -1.27
CA TYR A 32 -4.57 -5.07 -2.05
C TYR A 32 -4.53 -5.59 -3.49
N LEU A 33 -4.55 -4.66 -4.44
CA LEU A 33 -4.47 -4.90 -5.87
C LEU A 33 -3.25 -4.20 -6.45
N TRP A 34 -2.65 -4.84 -7.45
CA TRP A 34 -1.72 -4.17 -8.34
C TRP A 34 -2.49 -3.22 -9.26
N SER A 35 -1.91 -2.07 -9.58
CA SER A 35 -2.48 -1.08 -10.53
C SER A 35 -2.72 -1.66 -11.92
N ALA A 36 -1.89 -2.63 -12.33
CA ALA A 36 -2.06 -3.40 -13.57
C ALA A 36 -3.16 -4.47 -13.50
N GLY A 37 -3.82 -4.63 -12.35
CA GLY A 37 -4.80 -5.66 -12.07
C GLY A 37 -4.20 -6.89 -11.37
N GLY A 38 -5.06 -7.64 -10.68
CA GLY A 38 -4.67 -8.82 -9.91
C GLY A 38 -4.36 -8.52 -8.44
N ARG A 39 -4.36 -9.58 -7.62
CA ARG A 39 -4.15 -9.48 -6.17
C ARG A 39 -2.67 -9.42 -5.84
N VAL A 40 -2.34 -8.59 -4.86
CA VAL A 40 -1.01 -8.55 -4.25
C VAL A 40 -0.81 -9.85 -3.45
N PRO A 41 0.37 -10.49 -3.54
CA PRO A 41 0.63 -11.74 -2.83
C PRO A 41 0.69 -11.54 -1.30
N PRO A 42 0.43 -12.60 -0.50
CA PRO A 42 0.26 -12.46 0.95
C PRO A 42 1.45 -11.86 1.71
N TRP A 43 2.68 -12.18 1.31
CA TRP A 43 3.88 -11.64 1.98
C TRP A 43 4.00 -10.13 1.79
N GLU A 44 3.65 -9.63 0.61
CA GLU A 44 3.67 -8.21 0.26
C GLU A 44 2.52 -7.48 0.97
N CYS A 45 1.34 -8.09 1.06
CA CYS A 45 0.22 -7.58 1.87
C CYS A 45 0.64 -7.39 3.34
N GLN A 46 1.37 -8.33 3.93
CA GLN A 46 1.85 -8.21 5.32
C GLN A 46 2.86 -7.06 5.48
N ALA A 47 3.74 -6.86 4.49
CA ALA A 47 4.65 -5.72 4.49
C ALA A 47 3.88 -4.39 4.39
N LEU A 48 2.91 -4.30 3.49
CA LEU A 48 2.04 -3.12 3.37
C LEU A 48 1.27 -2.83 4.65
N ASP A 49 0.71 -3.85 5.30
CA ASP A 49 0.02 -3.68 6.59
C ASP A 49 0.97 -3.13 7.67
N ARG A 50 2.24 -3.57 7.70
CA ARG A 50 3.25 -3.00 8.61
C ARG A 50 3.55 -1.55 8.27
N LEU A 51 3.70 -1.21 6.99
CA LEU A 51 3.94 0.17 6.54
C LEU A 51 2.77 1.10 6.89
N LEU A 52 1.53 0.67 6.68
CA LEU A 52 0.33 1.42 7.06
C LEU A 52 0.25 1.61 8.58
N ARG A 53 0.44 0.55 9.36
CA ARG A 53 0.45 0.65 10.84
C ARG A 53 1.53 1.58 11.37
N ARG A 54 2.68 1.65 10.69
CA ARG A 54 3.80 2.55 11.04
C ARG A 54 3.65 3.96 10.48
N GLY A 55 2.59 4.24 9.72
CA GLY A 55 2.35 5.54 9.10
C GLY A 55 3.35 5.92 8.00
N LEU A 56 4.03 4.93 7.40
CA LEU A 56 4.95 5.15 6.27
C LEU A 56 4.21 5.18 4.92
N ALA A 57 3.03 4.57 4.88
CA ALA A 57 2.11 4.63 3.76
C ALA A 57 0.70 4.92 4.29
N ALA A 58 -0.17 5.40 3.42
CA ALA A 58 -1.56 5.65 3.73
C ALA A 58 -2.46 5.26 2.55
N VAL A 59 -3.71 4.88 2.84
CA VAL A 59 -4.73 4.70 1.81
C VAL A 59 -5.36 6.05 1.51
N ALA A 60 -5.14 6.58 0.32
CA ALA A 60 -5.78 7.81 -0.14
C ALA A 60 -7.22 7.51 -0.57
N ARG A 61 -8.13 7.48 0.41
CA ARG A 61 -9.56 7.20 0.18
C ARG A 61 -10.17 8.23 -0.76
N ARG A 62 -10.73 7.76 -1.87
CA ARG A 62 -11.50 8.58 -2.82
C ARG A 62 -12.98 8.19 -2.72
N ARG A 63 -13.86 9.18 -2.64
CA ARG A 63 -15.31 8.92 -2.63
C ARG A 63 -15.74 8.45 -4.02
N GLY A 64 -16.60 7.43 -4.06
CA GLY A 64 -17.19 6.91 -5.30
C GLY A 64 -16.27 6.02 -6.13
N THR A 65 -15.08 5.66 -5.64
CA THR A 65 -14.20 4.70 -6.32
C THR A 65 -14.15 3.38 -5.56
N VAL A 66 -14.20 2.29 -6.30
CA VAL A 66 -14.08 0.94 -5.75
C VAL A 66 -12.65 0.71 -5.24
N ASP A 67 -11.65 1.27 -5.94
CA ASP A 67 -10.25 1.17 -5.55
C ASP A 67 -9.74 2.51 -5.02
N SER A 68 -8.94 2.47 -3.96
CA SER A 68 -8.26 3.63 -3.39
C SER A 68 -6.75 3.43 -3.41
N PRO A 69 -5.97 4.34 -4.01
CA PRO A 69 -4.53 4.16 -4.10
C PRO A 69 -3.86 4.17 -2.73
N VAL A 70 -2.80 3.39 -2.59
CA VAL A 70 -1.86 3.48 -1.47
C VAL A 70 -0.79 4.50 -1.85
N VAL A 71 -0.54 5.46 -0.96
CA VAL A 71 0.39 6.57 -1.20
C VAL A 71 1.44 6.62 -0.10
N LEU A 72 2.62 7.16 -0.43
CA LEU A 72 3.63 7.47 0.57
C LEU A 72 3.16 8.62 1.46
N THR A 73 3.49 8.52 2.74
CA THR A 73 3.47 9.68 3.63
C THR A 73 4.81 10.40 3.56
N ASP A 74 4.88 11.62 4.08
CA ASP A 74 6.15 12.36 4.19
C ASP A 74 7.20 11.56 4.98
N LEU A 75 6.77 10.87 6.05
CA LEU A 75 7.64 10.00 6.83
C LEU A 75 8.17 8.81 6.01
N GLY A 76 7.30 8.19 5.20
CA GLY A 76 7.67 7.13 4.27
C GLY A 76 8.69 7.61 3.23
N ALA A 77 8.47 8.79 2.65
CA ALA A 77 9.36 9.38 1.67
C ALA A 77 10.76 9.65 2.24
N VAL A 78 10.84 10.25 3.44
CA VAL A 78 12.13 10.45 4.14
C VAL A 78 12.81 9.11 4.41
N ARG A 79 12.05 8.09 4.82
CA ARG A 79 12.63 6.80 5.17
C ARG A 79 13.17 6.03 3.97
N LEU A 80 12.58 6.20 2.79
CA LEU A 80 13.01 5.58 1.55
C LEU A 80 14.25 6.29 0.95
N ALA A 81 14.41 7.59 1.21
CA ALA A 81 15.56 8.37 0.78
C ALA A 81 16.82 8.22 1.67
N ALA A 82 16.72 7.47 2.78
CA ALA A 82 17.74 7.31 3.81
C ALA A 82 18.28 5.87 3.89
#